data_AF-A0A2N1TIF9-F1
#
_entry.id   AF-A0A2N1TIF9-F1
#
_cell.length_a   1.000
_cell.length_b   1.000
_cell.length_c   1.000
_cell.angle_alpha   90.00
_cell.angle_beta   90.00
_cell.angle_gamma   90.00
#
_symmetry.space_group_name_H-M   'P 1'
#
loop_
_entity.id
_entity.type
_entity.pdbx_description
1 polymer ?
#
loop_
_entity_poly.entity_id
_entity_poly.type
_entity_poly.pdbx_seq_one_letter_code
_entity_poly.pdbx_strand_id
1 'polypeptide(L)' 'MFIHLGNKKLVSDTKTIGIFNVDTLKQSDLNEWILHEIDEKDKSVAIDEDNNVLSTRVSPFTVIKRTAITKDFVWRKKNE' A
#
# COMPACT_ATOMS: atom_id res chain seq x y z
N MET A 1 11.78 -8.12 -0.59
CA MET A 1 11.31 -7.86 0.79
C MET A 1 9.84 -7.45 0.68
N PHE A 2 9.13 -7.22 1.78
CA PHE A 2 7.75 -6.77 1.68
C PHE A 2 7.48 -5.58 2.60
N ILE A 3 6.50 -4.78 2.18
CA ILE A 3 6.02 -3.62 2.92
C ILE A 3 4.62 -3.97 3.43
N HIS A 4 4.43 -3.88 4.74
CA HIS A 4 3.12 -4.04 5.36
C HIS A 4 2.44 -2.67 5.46
N LEU A 5 1.27 -2.57 4.81
CA LEU A 5 0.45 -1.36 4.72
C LEU A 5 -0.79 -1.43 5.63
N GLY A 6 -0.70 -2.16 6.75
CA GLY A 6 -1.84 -2.46 7.63
C GLY A 6 -2.95 -3.29 6.99
N ASN A 7 -4.03 -3.57 7.73
CA ASN A 7 -5.19 -4.36 7.29
C ASN A 7 -4.86 -5.68 6.56
N LYS A 8 -3.76 -6.34 6.95
CA LYS A 8 -3.21 -7.56 6.31
C LYS A 8 -2.81 -7.39 4.84
N LYS A 9 -2.73 -6.15 4.33
CA LYS A 9 -2.25 -5.86 2.98
C LYS A 9 -0.73 -5.79 2.95
N LEU A 10 -0.14 -6.51 2.02
CA LEU A 10 1.31 -6.60 1.82
C LEU A 10 1.61 -6.29 0.36
N VAL A 11 2.67 -5.53 0.13
CA VAL A 11 3.18 -5.24 -1.21
C VAL A 11 4.66 -5.60 -1.30
N SER A 12 5.13 -5.97 -2.48
CA SER A 12 6.55 -6.24 -2.71
C SER A 12 7.33 -4.93 -2.79
N ASP A 13 8.42 -4.81 -2.05
CA ASP A 13 9.25 -3.60 -2.09
C ASP A 13 10.00 -3.43 -3.42
N THR A 14 10.15 -4.50 -4.20
CA THR A 14 10.80 -4.44 -5.52
C THR A 14 9.85 -4.04 -6.65
N LYS A 15 8.54 -4.18 -6.43
CA LYS A 15 7.50 -3.85 -7.42
C LYS A 15 6.77 -2.54 -7.09
N THR A 16 6.81 -2.11 -5.83
CA THR A 16 6.15 -0.88 -5.39
C THR A 16 6.95 0.33 -5.85
N ILE A 17 6.34 1.18 -6.67
CA ILE A 17 6.92 2.47 -7.10
C ILE A 17 6.88 3.46 -5.93
N GLY A 18 5.76 3.51 -5.21
CA GLY A 18 5.59 4.48 -4.13
C GLY A 18 4.41 4.19 -3.23
N ILE A 19 4.47 4.74 -2.02
CA ILE A 19 3.39 4.75 -1.05
C ILE A 19 3.11 6.21 -0.70
N PHE A 20 1.86 6.61 -0.89
CA PHE A 20 1.43 8.00 -0.84
C PHE A 20 0.33 8.19 0.20
N ASN A 21 0.31 9.37 0.80
CA ASN A 21 -0.79 9.82 1.64
C ASN A 21 -1.96 10.26 0.75
N VAL A 22 -3.17 9.76 1.06
CA VAL A 22 -4.37 10.07 0.28
C VAL A 22 -4.72 11.56 0.34
N ASP A 23 -4.58 12.19 1.51
CA ASP A 23 -4.85 13.64 1.69
C ASP A 23 -3.88 14.50 0.88
N THR A 24 -2.66 14.02 0.63
CA THR A 24 -1.71 14.68 -0.28
C THR A 24 -2.08 14.46 -1.74
N LEU A 25 -2.47 13.24 -2.13
CA LEU A 25 -2.88 12.95 -3.52
C LEU A 25 -4.08 13.79 -3.97
N LYS A 26 -5.04 14.02 -3.07
CA LYS A 26 -6.24 14.84 -3.31
C LYS A 26 -5.95 16.32 -3.62
N GLN A 27 -4.73 16.81 -3.40
CA GLN A 27 -4.38 18.21 -3.63
C GLN A 27 -4.09 18.53 -5.10
N SER A 28 -4.05 17.52 -5.98
CA SER A 28 -3.78 17.71 -7.41
C SER A 28 -4.71 16.85 -8.26
N ASP A 29 -5.38 17.49 -9.21
CA ASP A 29 -6.29 16.85 -10.18
C ASP A 29 -5.56 15.85 -11.10
N LEU A 30 -4.23 15.98 -11.25
CA LEU A 30 -3.43 15.02 -12.01
C LEU A 30 -3.49 13.60 -11.44
N ASN A 31 -3.89 13.45 -10.18
CA ASN A 31 -3.98 12.18 -9.48
C ASN A 31 -5.38 11.54 -9.57
N GLU A 32 -6.35 12.13 -10.29
CA GLU A 32 -7.74 11.62 -10.37
C GLU A 32 -7.81 10.13 -10.71
N TRP A 33 -6.95 9.67 -11.64
CA TRP A 33 -6.88 8.26 -12.03
C TRP A 33 -6.58 7.31 -10.86
N ILE A 34 -5.83 7.78 -9.84
CA ILE A 34 -5.55 7.03 -8.62
C ILE A 34 -6.76 7.12 -7.69
N LEU A 35 -7.32 8.33 -7.54
CA LEU A 35 -8.39 8.64 -6.58
C LEU A 35 -9.69 7.85 -6.86
N HIS A 36 -9.96 7.48 -8.11
CA HIS A 36 -11.11 6.63 -8.47
C HIS A 36 -11.08 5.23 -7.84
N GLU A 37 -9.90 4.72 -7.47
CA GLU A 37 -9.74 3.39 -6.88
C GLU A 37 -9.66 3.40 -5.33
N ILE A 38 -9.91 4.55 -4.69
CA ILE A 38 -9.71 4.76 -3.25
C ILE A 38 -11.06 4.96 -2.54
N ASP A 39 -11.27 4.29 -1.40
CA ASP A 39 -12.43 4.54 -0.50
C ASP A 39 -12.19 5.85 0.28
N GLU A 40 -13.24 6.63 0.57
CA GLU A 40 -13.14 7.84 1.40
C GLU A 40 -12.43 7.63 2.74
N LYS A 41 -12.51 6.41 3.27
CA LYS A 41 -11.89 6.01 4.55
C LYS A 41 -10.42 5.64 4.44
N ASP A 42 -9.88 5.52 3.23
CA ASP A 42 -8.49 5.17 3.02
C ASP A 42 -7.57 6.38 3.26
N LYS A 43 -6.40 6.10 3.85
CA LYS A 43 -5.42 7.10 4.29
C LYS A 43 -4.09 6.96 3.57
N SER A 44 -3.77 5.78 3.05
CA SER A 44 -2.58 5.55 2.24
C SER A 44 -2.92 4.77 0.97
N VAL A 45 -2.13 4.98 -0.07
CA VAL A 45 -2.17 4.22 -1.32
C VAL A 45 -0.76 3.74 -1.66
N ALA A 46 -0.65 2.49 -2.11
CA ALA A 46 0.54 1.99 -2.77
C ALA A 46 0.27 1.82 -4.27
N ILE A 47 1.26 2.17 -5.08
CA ILE A 47 1.23 2.02 -6.53
C ILE A 47 2.40 1.15 -6.93
N ASP A 48 2.15 0.13 -7.75
CA ASP A 48 3.18 -0.76 -8.28
C ASP A 48 3.62 -0.42 -9.71
N GLU A 49 4.58 -1.17 -10.23
CA GLU A 49 5.17 -1.02 -11.57
C GLU A 49 4.16 -1.13 -12.72
N ASP A 50 3.03 -1.80 -12.49
CA ASP A 50 1.96 -2.00 -13.46
C ASP A 50 0.81 -0.98 -13.28
N ASN A 51 1.01 0.04 -12.43
CA ASN A 51 0.02 1.04 -12.00
C ASN A 51 -1.18 0.45 -11.22
N ASN A 52 -1.05 -0.74 -10.63
CA ASN A 52 -2.11 -1.24 -9.76
C ASN A 52 -2.16 -0.40 -8.49
N VAL A 53 -3.37 0.01 -8.11
CA VAL A 53 -3.60 0.82 -6.91
C VAL A 53 -4.05 -0.08 -5.77
N LEU A 54 -3.33 0.00 -4.65
CA LEU A 54 -3.70 -0.68 -3.42
C LEU A 54 -3.85 0.33 -2.28
N SER A 55 -5.09 0.63 -1.93
CA SER A 55 -5.43 1.57 -0.86
C SER A 55 -5.52 0.91 0.52
N THR A 56 -5.39 1.68 1.59
CA THR A 56 -5.55 1.17 2.96
C THR A 56 -6.03 2.25 3.92
N ARG A 57 -6.84 1.87 4.89
CA ARG A 57 -7.38 2.74 5.96
C ARG A 57 -6.35 3.18 6.99
N VAL A 58 -5.18 2.54 7.00
CA VAL A 58 -4.13 2.90 7.95
C VAL A 58 -3.29 4.05 7.43
N SER A 59 -2.80 4.86 8.36
CA SER A 59 -1.98 6.02 8.06
C SER A 59 -0.58 5.61 7.57
N PRO A 60 0.09 6.41 6.72
CA PRO A 60 1.43 6.09 6.21
C PRO A 60 2.48 5.88 7.32
N PHE A 61 2.28 6.47 8.50
CA PHE A 61 3.15 6.28 9.67
C PHE A 61 3.13 4.84 10.22
N THR A 62 2.22 3.99 9.76
CA THR A 62 2.13 2.58 10.14
C THR A 62 2.75 1.63 9.12
N VAL A 63 3.40 2.17 8.09
CA VAL A 63 4.11 1.40 7.06
C VAL A 63 5.37 0.78 7.66
N ILE A 64 5.47 -0.55 7.60
CA ILE A 64 6.62 -1.29 8.13
C ILE A 64 7.26 -2.09 7.00
N LYS A 65 8.51 -1.73 6.64
CA LYS A 65 9.35 -2.55 5.76
C LYS A 65 9.93 -3.72 6.54
N ARG A 66 9.74 -4.95 6.03
CA ARG A 66 10.21 -6.17 6.70
C ARG A 66 11.14 -6.94 5.77
N THR A 67 12.33 -7.26 6.27
CA THR A 67 13.25 -8.20 5.62
C THR A 67 12.62 -9.58 5.70
N ALA A 68 12.26 -10.12 4.54
CA ALA A 68 11.79 -11.49 4.46
C ALA A 68 13.00 -12.41 4.36
N ILE A 69 12.99 -13.53 5.09
CA ILE A 69 14.01 -14.59 4.97
C ILE A 69 13.87 -15.30 3.60
N THR A 70 12.71 -15.16 2.95
CA THR A 70 12.30 -15.82 1.70
C THR A 70 11.43 -14.88 0.86
N LYS A 71 11.45 -15.04 -0.47
CA LYS A 71 11.10 -13.98 -1.44
C LYS A 71 9.67 -13.42 -1.31
N ASP A 72 8.69 -14.22 -0.91
CA ASP A 72 7.28 -13.81 -0.86
C ASP A 72 6.55 -14.50 0.31
N PHE A 73 6.00 -13.73 1.26
CA PHE A 73 5.17 -14.26 2.33
C PHE A 73 3.93 -13.41 2.60
N VAL A 74 2.79 -14.10 2.78
CA VAL A 74 1.53 -13.57 3.29
C VAL A 74 1.52 -13.70 4.81
N TRP A 75 1.24 -12.62 5.55
CA TRP A 75 1.08 -12.68 7.00
C TRP A 75 -0.24 -13.38 7.34
N ARG A 76 -0.14 -14.58 7.89
CA ARG A 76 -1.27 -15.32 8.48
C ARG A 76 -1.02 -15.55 9.95
N LYS A 77 -2.08 -15.40 10.77
CA LYS A 77 -2.06 -15.78 12.18
C LYS A 77 -2.14 -17.31 12.24
N LYS A 78 -1.00 -17.98 12.08
CA LYS A 78 -0.71 -19.40 12.39
C LYS A 78 -1.87 -20.40 12.21
N ASN A 79 -1.86 -21.16 11.09
CA ASN A 79 -2.66 -22.38 10.86
C ASN A 79 -4.14 -22.37 11.27
N GLU A 80 -4.86 -21.30 10.93
CA GLU A 80 -6.31 -21.33 10.66
C GLU A 80 -6.56 -20.71 9.29
#